data_AF-A0A8D9FIQ8-F1
#
_entry.id   AF-A0A8D9FIQ8-F1
#
_cell.length_a   1.000
_cell.length_b   1.000
_cell.length_c   1.000
_cell.angle_alpha   90.00
_cell.angle_beta   90.00
_cell.angle_gamma   90.00
#
_symmetry.space_group_name_H-M   'P 1'
#
loop_
_entity.id
_entity.type
_entity.pdbx_description
1 polymer ?
#
loop_
_entity_poly.entity_id
_entity_poly.type
_entity_poly.pdbx_seq_one_letter_code
_entity_poly.pdbx_strand_id
1 'polypeptide(L)'
;GGGFFKKEKNIIFFSTVKNNKYSWSQAGTARSIINSMIIGVTIGFFKKLKLFGVGYKVNIKNNNLVLSLGFSHLINYIIPNGVFVNCSSKNEILLNSPNKQLIGQVAADIRLFHVPDPYKGKGIRYDNEIIKLKETKKKK
;
A
#
# COMPACT_ATOMS: atom_id res chain seq x y z
N GLY A 1 8.92 37.15 -9.56
CA GLY A 1 8.11 36.41 -8.58
C GLY A 1 8.79 35.09 -8.29
N GLY A 2 9.25 34.89 -7.05
CA GLY A 2 10.01 33.70 -6.65
C GLY A 2 9.14 32.46 -6.63
N GLY A 3 9.20 31.66 -7.70
CA GLY A 3 8.51 30.38 -7.78
C GLY A 3 9.10 29.38 -6.78
N PHE A 4 8.23 28.56 -6.17
CA PHE A 4 8.61 27.50 -5.23
C PHE A 4 9.44 26.38 -5.85
N PHE A 5 9.48 26.30 -7.20
CA PHE A 5 10.24 25.32 -7.95
C PHE A 5 10.84 25.94 -9.21
N LYS A 6 12.09 25.57 -9.52
CA LYS A 6 12.83 25.96 -10.73
C LYS A 6 13.22 24.70 -11.48
N LYS A 7 12.84 24.59 -12.76
CA LYS A 7 13.26 23.50 -13.64
C LYS A 7 14.44 23.95 -14.48
N GLU A 8 15.58 23.27 -14.36
CA GLU A 8 16.74 23.47 -15.22
C GLU A 8 17.08 22.15 -15.92
N LYS A 9 16.89 22.13 -17.24
CA LYS A 9 17.08 20.93 -18.09
C LYS A 9 16.32 19.72 -17.52
N ASN A 10 17.06 18.83 -16.84
CA ASN A 10 16.58 17.56 -16.28
C ASN A 10 16.46 17.56 -14.74
N ILE A 11 16.73 18.68 -14.08
CA ILE A 11 16.74 18.78 -12.62
C ILE A 11 15.65 19.77 -12.18
N ILE A 12 14.90 19.39 -11.15
CA ILE A 12 13.89 20.24 -10.51
C ILE A 12 14.42 20.66 -9.15
N PHE A 13 14.64 21.96 -8.97
CA PHE A 13 15.04 22.57 -7.72
C PHE A 13 13.81 23.05 -6.95
N PHE A 14 13.84 22.88 -5.64
CA PHE A 14 12.83 23.39 -4.72
C PHE A 14 13.48 24.40 -3.78
N SER A 15 12.90 25.57 -3.68
CA SER A 15 13.37 26.65 -2.81
C SER A 15 12.24 27.17 -1.94
N THR A 16 12.60 27.68 -0.77
CA THR A 16 11.65 28.30 0.15
C THR A 16 11.53 29.80 -0.14
N VAL A 17 10.33 30.35 -0.03
CA VAL A 17 10.10 31.80 -0.17
C VAL A 17 10.51 32.55 1.11
N LYS A 18 10.41 31.89 2.27
CA LYS A 18 10.83 32.41 3.58
C LYS A 18 11.72 31.38 4.28
N ASN A 19 12.78 31.84 4.95
CA ASN A 19 13.71 30.96 5.65
C ASN A 19 13.19 30.59 7.05
N ASN A 20 12.11 29.80 7.09
CA ASN A 20 11.52 29.25 8.31
C ASN A 20 11.42 27.72 8.21
N LYS A 21 11.49 27.02 9.35
CA LYS A 21 11.37 25.57 9.47
C LYS A 21 10.12 25.02 8.77
N TYR A 22 8.97 25.70 8.91
CA TYR A 22 7.73 25.31 8.22
C TYR A 22 7.81 25.39 6.70
N SER A 23 8.47 26.42 6.16
CA SER A 23 8.63 26.57 4.72
C SER A 23 9.57 25.49 4.17
N TRP A 24 10.62 25.14 4.92
CA TRP A 24 11.53 24.04 4.55
C TRP A 24 10.86 22.67 4.62
N SER A 25 10.00 22.41 5.61
CA SER A 25 9.27 21.13 5.67
C SER A 25 8.31 20.97 4.49
N GLN A 26 7.61 22.04 4.10
CA GLN A 26 6.75 22.05 2.91
C GLN A 26 7.54 21.81 1.62
N ALA A 27 8.67 22.50 1.43
CA ALA A 27 9.53 22.31 0.26
C ALA A 27 10.08 20.86 0.17
N GLY A 28 10.51 20.29 1.30
CA GLY A 28 10.96 18.89 1.37
C GLY A 28 9.83 17.90 1.05
N THR A 29 8.61 18.19 1.49
CA THR A 29 7.42 17.37 1.22
C THR A 29 7.06 17.42 -0.25
N ALA A 30 7.00 18.62 -0.84
CA ALA A 30 6.73 18.81 -2.27
C ALA A 30 7.75 18.10 -3.15
N ARG A 31 9.05 18.23 -2.82
CA ARG A 31 10.13 17.49 -3.49
C ARG A 31 9.90 15.99 -3.43
N SER A 32 9.55 15.46 -2.26
CA SER A 32 9.35 14.02 -2.04
C SER A 32 8.15 13.47 -2.81
N ILE A 33 7.06 14.24 -2.87
CA ILE A 33 5.86 13.89 -3.66
C ILE A 33 6.20 13.84 -5.15
N ILE A 34 6.85 14.88 -5.67
CA ILE A 34 7.20 14.96 -7.10
C ILE A 34 8.21 13.87 -7.48
N ASN A 35 9.22 13.64 -6.64
CA ASN A 35 10.14 12.52 -6.85
C ASN A 35 9.42 11.17 -6.88
N SER A 36 8.45 10.96 -5.97
CA SER A 36 7.64 9.75 -5.97
C SER A 36 6.79 9.61 -7.23
N MET A 37 6.26 10.72 -7.78
CA MET A 37 5.54 10.71 -9.06
C MET A 37 6.46 10.31 -10.23
N ILE A 38 7.68 10.86 -10.29
CA ILE A 38 8.67 10.53 -11.33
C ILE A 38 9.06 9.05 -11.26
N ILE A 39 9.39 8.55 -10.06
CA ILE A 39 9.69 7.14 -9.82
C ILE A 39 8.48 6.25 -10.18
N GLY A 40 7.28 6.71 -9.85
CA GLY A 40 6.03 5.99 -10.13
C GLY A 40 5.75 5.78 -11.61
N VAL A 41 6.06 6.77 -12.46
CA VAL A 41 5.87 6.64 -13.92
C VAL A 41 6.99 5.83 -14.58
N THR A 42 8.21 5.87 -14.02
CA THR A 42 9.37 5.19 -14.60
C THR A 42 9.48 3.73 -14.19
N ILE A 43 9.39 3.44 -12.89
CA ILE A 43 9.59 2.11 -12.30
C ILE A 43 8.24 1.53 -11.85
N GLY A 44 7.34 2.36 -11.34
CA GLY A 44 6.11 1.93 -10.68
C GLY A 44 6.35 1.47 -9.24
N PHE A 45 5.25 1.35 -8.49
CA PHE A 45 5.27 0.83 -7.13
C PHE A 45 4.55 -0.52 -7.06
N PHE A 46 5.13 -1.42 -6.28
CA PHE A 46 4.55 -2.73 -5.99
C PHE A 46 4.35 -2.88 -4.49
N LYS A 47 3.26 -3.56 -4.10
CA LYS A 47 3.03 -4.02 -2.73
C LYS A 47 2.51 -5.45 -2.76
N LYS A 48 3.16 -6.31 -1.98
CA LYS A 48 2.77 -7.71 -1.84
C LYS A 48 2.06 -7.91 -0.50
N LEU A 49 0.86 -8.48 -0.57
CA LEU A 49 0.06 -8.89 0.58
C LEU A 49 -0.08 -10.42 0.58
N LYS A 50 0.00 -11.02 1.76
CA LYS A 50 -0.17 -12.45 1.96
C LYS A 50 -1.37 -12.71 2.86
N LEU A 51 -2.23 -13.62 2.44
CA LEU A 51 -3.32 -14.15 3.24
C LEU A 51 -2.81 -15.34 4.05
N PHE A 52 -3.04 -15.30 5.36
CA PHE A 52 -2.70 -16.40 6.24
C PHE A 52 -3.93 -16.89 6.99
N GLY A 53 -4.30 -18.14 6.75
CA GLY A 53 -5.50 -18.74 7.32
C GLY A 53 -5.88 -20.01 6.58
N VAL A 54 -6.61 -20.89 7.26
CA VAL A 54 -7.11 -22.11 6.64
C VAL A 54 -8.35 -21.75 5.84
N GLY A 55 -8.35 -22.04 4.54
CA GLY A 55 -9.45 -21.72 3.63
C GLY A 55 -9.49 -20.27 3.13
N TYR A 56 -8.50 -19.45 3.46
CA TYR A 56 -8.45 -18.07 2.99
C TYR A 56 -8.01 -18.03 1.54
N LYS A 57 -8.78 -17.34 0.70
CA LYS A 57 -8.54 -17.26 -0.74
C LYS A 57 -8.88 -15.89 -1.28
N VAL A 58 -8.14 -15.45 -2.28
CA VAL A 58 -8.43 -14.25 -3.07
C VAL A 58 -8.60 -14.62 -4.53
N ASN A 59 -9.59 -14.02 -5.19
CA ASN A 59 -9.82 -14.12 -6.62
C ASN A 59 -10.16 -12.74 -7.19
N ILE A 60 -9.91 -12.54 -8.47
CA ILE A 60 -10.34 -11.34 -9.20
C ILE A 60 -11.52 -11.74 -10.10
N LYS A 61 -12.63 -11.00 -10.01
CA LYS A 61 -13.81 -11.18 -10.87
C LYS A 61 -14.29 -9.81 -11.36
N ASN A 62 -14.37 -9.60 -12.67
CA ASN A 62 -14.93 -8.39 -13.29
C ASN A 62 -14.39 -7.08 -12.67
N ASN A 63 -13.06 -6.95 -12.54
CA ASN A 63 -12.40 -5.81 -11.89
C ASN A 63 -12.65 -5.63 -10.38
N ASN A 64 -13.31 -6.60 -9.74
CA ASN A 64 -13.48 -6.63 -8.29
C ASN A 64 -12.59 -7.71 -7.68
N LEU A 65 -12.00 -7.40 -6.54
CA LEU A 65 -11.24 -8.31 -5.71
C LEU A 65 -12.19 -9.02 -4.75
N VAL A 66 -12.36 -10.33 -4.93
CA VAL A 66 -13.22 -11.18 -4.11
C VAL A 66 -12.36 -11.91 -3.07
N LEU A 67 -12.62 -11.62 -1.80
CA LEU A 67 -11.90 -12.15 -0.65
C LEU A 67 -12.78 -13.14 0.11
N SER A 68 -12.27 -14.36 0.28
CA SER A 68 -12.84 -15.39 1.15
C SER A 68 -11.96 -15.49 2.38
N LEU A 69 -12.36 -14.85 3.48
CA LEU A 69 -11.56 -14.74 4.73
C LEU A 69 -12.18 -15.53 5.89
N GLY A 70 -12.99 -16.56 5.59
CA GLY A 70 -13.66 -17.36 6.61
C GLY A 70 -14.88 -16.70 7.25
N PHE A 71 -15.35 -15.56 6.71
CA PHE A 71 -16.67 -15.00 7.00
C PHE A 71 -17.76 -15.79 6.27
N SER A 72 -19.01 -15.69 6.75
CA SER A 72 -20.16 -16.35 6.12
C SER A 72 -20.48 -15.84 4.71
N HIS A 73 -20.02 -14.64 4.36
CA HIS A 73 -20.18 -14.04 3.03
C HIS A 73 -18.83 -13.62 2.45
N LEU A 74 -18.76 -13.56 1.13
CA LEU A 74 -17.58 -13.09 0.40
C LEU A 74 -17.51 -11.56 0.47
N ILE A 75 -16.29 -11.03 0.65
CA ILE A 75 -16.05 -9.60 0.62
C ILE A 75 -15.62 -9.22 -0.79
N ASN A 76 -16.38 -8.31 -1.42
CA ASN A 76 -16.08 -7.77 -2.74
C ASN A 76 -15.51 -6.36 -2.57
N TYR A 77 -14.27 -6.17 -3.01
CA TYR A 77 -13.62 -4.86 -3.02
C TYR A 77 -13.48 -4.37 -4.46
N ILE A 78 -13.98 -3.16 -4.72
CA ILE A 78 -13.89 -2.53 -6.04
C ILE A 78 -12.49 -1.93 -6.17
N ILE A 79 -11.75 -2.33 -7.21
CA ILE A 79 -10.40 -1.83 -7.43
C ILE A 79 -10.50 -0.40 -7.98
N PRO A 80 -9.89 0.60 -7.33
CA PRO A 80 -9.91 1.97 -7.82
C PRO A 80 -9.04 2.12 -9.08
N ASN A 81 -9.41 3.08 -9.92
CA ASN A 81 -8.70 3.36 -11.17
C ASN A 81 -7.22 3.68 -10.91
N GLY A 82 -6.34 3.10 -11.72
CA GLY A 82 -4.89 3.29 -11.59
C GLY A 82 -4.20 2.33 -10.62
N VAL A 83 -4.91 1.34 -10.08
CA VAL A 83 -4.31 0.20 -9.37
C VAL A 83 -4.57 -1.08 -10.15
N PHE A 84 -3.50 -1.80 -10.44
CA PHE A 84 -3.55 -3.14 -11.01
C PHE A 84 -3.36 -4.16 -9.91
N VAL A 85 -4.19 -5.19 -9.91
CA VAL A 85 -4.12 -6.27 -8.94
C VAL A 85 -3.91 -7.58 -9.66
N ASN A 86 -2.87 -8.30 -9.25
CA ASN A 86 -2.54 -9.63 -9.75
C ASN A 86 -2.55 -10.62 -8.58
N CYS A 87 -3.25 -11.74 -8.76
CA CYS A 87 -3.25 -12.84 -7.80
C CYS A 87 -2.29 -13.93 -8.29
N SER A 88 -1.01 -13.84 -7.89
CA SER A 88 0.00 -14.85 -8.27
C SER A 88 -0.27 -16.23 -7.65
N SER A 89 -0.99 -16.27 -6.53
CA SER A 89 -1.43 -17.48 -5.85
C SER A 89 -2.77 -17.19 -5.17
N LYS A 90 -3.52 -18.24 -4.83
CA LYS A 90 -4.80 -18.10 -4.10
C LYS A 90 -4.65 -17.39 -2.75
N ASN A 91 -3.44 -17.32 -2.20
CA ASN A 91 -3.14 -16.72 -0.90
C ASN A 91 -2.23 -15.48 -1.01
N GLU A 92 -1.94 -15.00 -2.22
CA GLU A 92 -1.05 -13.86 -2.43
C GLU A 92 -1.69 -12.83 -3.36
N ILE A 93 -1.59 -11.56 -2.98
CA ILE A 93 -2.05 -10.41 -3.76
C ILE A 93 -0.83 -9.54 -4.07
N LEU A 94 -0.62 -9.27 -5.35
CA LEU A 94 0.38 -8.35 -5.83
C LEU A 94 -0.33 -7.11 -6.39
N LEU A 95 -0.17 -5.99 -5.71
CA LEU A 95 -0.71 -4.69 -6.09
C LEU A 95 0.38 -3.92 -6.84
N ASN A 96 0.02 -3.31 -7.96
CA ASN A 96 0.89 -2.45 -8.77
C ASN A 96 0.19 -1.13 -9.07
N SER A 97 0.90 0.00 -8.98
CA SER A 97 0.38 1.31 -9.36
C SER A 97 1.50 2.31 -9.59
N PRO A 98 1.34 3.29 -10.49
CA PRO A 98 2.25 4.43 -10.56
C PRO A 98 2.10 5.38 -9.36
N ASN A 99 0.99 5.34 -8.61
CA ASN A 99 0.75 6.25 -7.48
C ASN A 99 1.03 5.57 -6.14
N LYS A 100 2.12 5.99 -5.47
CA LYS A 100 2.54 5.49 -4.15
C LYS A 100 1.50 5.65 -3.04
N GLN A 101 0.74 6.76 -3.06
CA GLN A 101 -0.28 7.01 -2.05
C GLN A 101 -1.48 6.09 -2.26
N LEU A 102 -1.93 5.96 -3.52
CA LEU A 102 -3.08 5.14 -3.88
C LEU A 102 -2.85 3.66 -3.58
N ILE A 103 -1.71 3.09 -4.00
CA ILE A 103 -1.36 1.70 -3.68
C ILE A 103 -1.22 1.48 -2.17
N GLY A 104 -0.76 2.50 -1.43
CA GLY A 104 -0.67 2.47 0.02
C GLY A 104 -2.02 2.34 0.69
N GLN A 105 -2.97 3.17 0.27
CA GLN A 105 -4.36 3.18 0.75
C GLN A 105 -5.07 1.87 0.39
N VAL A 106 -5.04 1.44 -0.87
CA VAL A 106 -5.67 0.17 -1.28
C VAL A 106 -5.13 -1.01 -0.49
N ALA A 107 -3.81 -1.08 -0.27
CA ALA A 107 -3.22 -2.15 0.53
C ALA A 107 -3.66 -2.10 2.00
N ALA A 108 -3.83 -0.91 2.56
CA ALA A 108 -4.32 -0.72 3.92
C ALA A 108 -5.81 -1.10 4.04
N ASP A 109 -6.65 -0.69 3.09
CA ASP A 109 -8.08 -1.05 3.03
C ASP A 109 -8.25 -2.56 2.98
N ILE A 110 -7.49 -3.24 2.11
CA ILE A 110 -7.53 -4.70 2.01
C ILE A 110 -7.12 -5.34 3.35
N ARG A 111 -6.08 -4.82 4.01
CA ARG A 111 -5.62 -5.33 5.32
C ARG A 111 -6.66 -5.09 6.43
N LEU A 112 -7.43 -4.01 6.37
CA LEU A 112 -8.46 -3.69 7.37
C LEU A 112 -9.61 -4.71 7.39
N PHE A 113 -9.91 -5.37 6.27
CA PHE A 113 -10.95 -6.41 6.24
C PHE A 113 -10.67 -7.58 7.17
N HIS A 114 -9.39 -7.94 7.36
CA HIS A 114 -9.01 -8.93 8.35
C HIS A 114 -7.57 -8.69 8.81
N VAL A 115 -7.45 -7.85 9.83
CA VAL A 115 -6.17 -7.54 10.50
C VAL A 115 -5.56 -8.85 11.06
N PRO A 116 -4.24 -9.02 11.03
CA PRO A 116 -3.59 -10.21 11.57
C PRO A 116 -3.80 -10.32 13.08
N ASP A 117 -4.32 -11.47 13.53
CA ASP A 117 -4.55 -11.73 14.95
C ASP A 117 -3.23 -11.82 15.75
N PRO A 118 -3.17 -11.27 16.98
CA PRO A 118 -1.98 -11.30 17.81
C PRO A 118 -1.64 -12.69 18.36
N TYR A 119 -2.53 -13.69 18.26
CA TYR A 119 -2.31 -15.03 18.80
C TYR A 119 -1.94 -16.05 17.72
N LYS A 120 -2.72 -16.11 16.63
CA LYS A 120 -2.56 -17.12 15.57
C LYS A 120 -1.96 -16.55 14.28
N GLY A 121 -1.76 -15.23 14.20
CA GLY A 121 -1.26 -14.56 12.99
C GLY A 121 -2.17 -14.74 11.77
N LYS A 122 -3.44 -15.11 11.97
CA LYS A 122 -4.43 -15.29 10.91
C LYS A 122 -4.91 -13.92 10.44
N GLY A 123 -5.00 -13.73 9.14
CA GLY A 123 -5.41 -12.47 8.51
C GLY A 123 -4.54 -12.12 7.31
N ILE A 124 -4.64 -10.86 6.90
CA ILE A 124 -3.92 -10.31 5.75
C ILE A 124 -2.72 -9.52 6.28
N ARG A 125 -1.53 -9.87 5.83
CA ARG A 125 -0.28 -9.21 6.23
C ARG A 125 0.48 -8.69 5.03
N TYR A 126 1.33 -7.70 5.26
CA TYR A 126 2.36 -7.37 4.28
C TYR A 126 3.41 -8.48 4.21
N ASP A 127 4.02 -8.68 3.04
CA ASP A 127 5.01 -9.73 2.83
C ASP A 127 6.20 -9.62 3.81
N ASN A 128 6.63 -8.39 4.11
CA ASN A 128 7.78 -8.09 4.97
C ASN A 128 7.38 -7.74 6.41
N GLU A 129 6.13 -7.96 6.82
CA GLU A 129 5.65 -7.61 8.16
C GLU A 129 5.90 -8.75 9.17
N ILE A 130 6.64 -8.44 10.23
CA ILE A 130 6.85 -9.34 11.36
C ILE A 130 5.73 -9.12 12.39
N ILE A 131 4.87 -10.13 12.55
CA ILE A 131 3.80 -10.13 13.53
C ILE A 131 4.36 -10.58 14.88
N LYS A 132 4.25 -9.74 15.91
CA LYS A 132 4.56 -10.13 17.30
C LYS A 132 3.42 -10.99 17.83
N LEU A 133 3.62 -12.30 17.83
CA LEU A 133 2.66 -13.24 18.39
C LEU A 133 2.77 -13.21 19.92
N LYS A 134 1.63 -13.05 20.60
CA LYS A 134 1.51 -13.28 22.04
C LYS A 134 1.35 -14.78 22.26
N GLU A 135 2.19 -15.35 23.12
CA GLU A 135 2.05 -16.75 23.51
C GLU A 135 0.71 -16.97 24.21
N THR A 136 -0.20 -17.70 23.56
CA THR A 136 -1.28 -18.37 24.29
C THR A 136 -0.65 -19.45 25.15
N LYS A 137 -0.99 -19.49 26.45
CA LYS A 137 -0.71 -20.63 27.32
C LYS A 137 -1.09 -21.91 26.57
N LYS A 138 -0.10 -22.74 26.21
CA LYS A 138 -0.34 -24.15 25.86
C LYS A 138 -1.06 -24.76 27.06
N LYS A 139 -2.39 -24.91 26.99
CA LYS A 139 -3.05 -25.91 27.82
C LYS A 139 -2.56 -27.25 27.29
N LYS A 140 -1.72 -27.90 28.10
CA LYS A 140 -1.49 -29.35 28.03
C LYS A 140 -2.83 -30.06 28.13
#